data_AF-A0A6L3MIX0-F1
#
_entry.id   AF-A0A6L3MIX0-F1
#
_cell.length_a   1.000
_cell.length_b   1.000
_cell.length_c   1.000
_cell.angle_alpha   90.00
_cell.angle_beta   90.00
_cell.angle_gamma   90.00
#
_symmetry.space_group_name_H-M   'P 1'
#
loop_
_entity.id
_entity.type
_entity.pdbx_description
1 polymer ?
#
loop_
_entity_poly.entity_id
_entity_poly.type
_entity_poly.pdbx_seq_one_letter_code
_entity_poly.pdbx_strand_id
1 'polypeptide(L)' 'MSTLRSSTIPVSDPSAGLRITEIFYSLQGEANTAGLPTVFIRLTGCPLRC' A
#
# COMPACT_ATOMS: atom_id res chain seq x y z
N MET A 1 -7.57 -4.12 -25.74
CA MET A 1 -8.11 -4.25 -24.36
C MET A 1 -7.27 -3.38 -23.45
N SER A 2 -7.82 -2.22 -23.12
CA SER A 2 -7.14 -1.09 -22.50
C SER A 2 -6.61 -1.45 -21.11
N THR A 3 -5.31 -1.21 -20.91
CA THR A 3 -4.61 -1.30 -19.63
C THR A 3 -5.18 -0.23 -18.70
N LEU A 4 -6.06 -0.61 -17.77
CA LEU A 4 -6.51 0.27 -16.67
C LEU A 4 -5.41 0.44 -15.61
N ARG A 5 -4.18 0.80 -16.04
CA ARG A 5 -3.20 1.40 -15.13
C ARG A 5 -3.51 2.88 -15.12
N SER A 6 -4.33 3.29 -14.16
CA SER A 6 -4.62 4.69 -13.89
C SER A 6 -3.31 5.46 -13.75
N SER A 7 -3.01 6.33 -14.73
CA SER A 7 -1.91 7.29 -14.69
C SER A 7 -2.15 8.40 -13.65
N THR A 8 -3.21 8.29 -12.85
CA THR A 8 -3.77 9.33 -12.00
C THR A 8 -3.59 9.04 -10.51
N ILE A 9 -2.61 8.21 -10.11
CA ILE A 9 -2.21 8.18 -8.69
C ILE A 9 -0.97 9.06 -8.55
N PRO A 10 -1.13 10.38 -8.31
CA PRO A 10 -0.05 11.32 -8.14
C PRO A 10 0.55 11.07 -6.78
N VAL A 11 1.85 11.19 -6.72
CA VAL A 11 2.61 10.70 -5.60
C VAL A 11 3.81 11.55 -5.39
N SER A 12 3.67 12.35 -4.36
CA SER A 12 4.04 13.71 -4.56
C SER A 12 4.71 14.19 -3.28
N ASP A 13 5.60 15.15 -3.46
CA ASP A 13 5.99 16.27 -2.57
C ASP A 13 5.37 16.27 -1.14
N PRO A 14 6.00 16.76 -0.06
CA PRO A 14 5.33 16.96 1.24
C PRO A 14 4.05 17.84 1.20
N SER A 15 3.75 18.55 0.11
CA SER A 15 2.41 19.09 -0.23
C SER A 15 1.44 18.05 -0.83
N ALA A 16 1.84 16.79 -0.82
CA ALA A 16 1.48 15.85 -1.85
C ALA A 16 1.75 14.37 -1.45
N GLY A 17 1.79 14.05 -0.16
CA GLY A 17 1.20 12.82 0.36
C GLY A 17 1.91 11.48 0.15
N LEU A 18 1.62 10.54 1.06
CA LEU A 18 2.06 9.16 0.97
C LEU A 18 1.41 8.45 -0.23
N ARG A 19 2.23 7.74 -1.02
CA ARG A 19 1.74 6.88 -2.09
C ARG A 19 1.07 5.64 -1.52
N ILE A 20 -0.20 5.40 -1.83
CA ILE A 20 -0.85 4.14 -1.46
C ILE A 20 -0.93 3.23 -2.70
N THR A 21 -0.45 2.00 -2.55
CA THR A 21 -0.54 0.93 -3.56
C THR A 21 -1.85 0.18 -3.43
N GLU A 22 -2.22 -0.21 -2.20
CA GLU A 22 -3.45 -0.96 -1.91
C GLU A 22 -3.89 -0.77 -0.46
N ILE A 23 -5.21 -0.90 -0.24
CA ILE A 23 -5.83 -0.95 1.08
C ILE A 23 -6.76 -2.16 1.12
N PHE A 24 -6.66 -2.99 2.16
CA PHE A 24 -7.55 -4.14 2.35
C PHE A 24 -7.71 -4.50 3.83
N TYR A 25 -8.78 -5.22 4.15
CA TYR A 25 -9.04 -5.74 5.49
C TYR A 25 -8.86 -7.26 5.49
N SER A 26 -8.09 -7.77 6.45
CA SER A 26 -7.80 -9.20 6.60
C SER A 26 -7.37 -9.52 8.03
N LEU A 27 -6.82 -10.71 8.27
CA LEU A 27 -6.14 -11.07 9.51
C LEU A 27 -4.63 -10.82 9.38
N GLN A 28 -3.99 -10.35 10.46
CA GLN A 28 -2.53 -10.27 10.53
C GLN A 28 -1.90 -11.67 10.46
N GLY A 29 -0.91 -11.85 9.59
CA GLY A 29 -0.31 -13.17 9.34
C GLY A 29 0.91 -13.50 10.20
N GLU A 30 1.48 -12.50 10.89
CA GLU A 30 2.81 -12.59 11.48
C GLU A 30 2.89 -12.01 12.90
N ALA A 31 3.89 -12.48 13.65
CA ALA A 31 4.28 -12.02 14.99
C ALA A 31 3.17 -12.14 16.05
N ASN A 32 3.29 -11.36 17.14
CA ASN A 32 2.46 -11.46 18.34
C ASN A 32 0.97 -11.15 18.10
N THR A 33 0.63 -10.54 16.97
CA THR A 33 -0.73 -10.16 16.59
C THR A 33 -1.30 -11.02 15.47
N ALA A 34 -0.65 -12.14 15.13
CA ALA A 34 -1.15 -13.08 14.15
C ALA A 34 -2.59 -13.54 14.49
N GLY A 35 -3.47 -13.55 13.49
CA GLY A 35 -4.89 -13.88 13.61
C GLY A 35 -5.80 -12.71 14.01
N LEU A 36 -5.27 -11.52 14.34
CA LEU A 36 -6.10 -10.37 14.67
C LEU A 36 -6.60 -9.63 13.42
N PRO A 37 -7.87 -9.20 13.39
CA PRO A 37 -8.39 -8.43 12.26
C PRO A 37 -7.71 -7.06 12.12
N THR A 38 -7.25 -6.74 10.92
CA THR A 38 -6.34 -5.63 10.63
C THR A 38 -6.65 -5.00 9.27
N VAL A 39 -6.62 -3.66 9.21
CA VAL A 39 -6.61 -2.92 7.95
C VAL A 39 -5.16 -2.73 7.51
N PHE A 40 -4.83 -3.21 6.32
CA PHE A 40 -3.52 -3.06 5.70
C PHE A 40 -3.53 -1.88 4.74
N ILE A 41 -2.51 -1.02 4.85
CA ILE A 41 -2.25 0.07 3.92
C ILE A 41 -0.84 -0.13 3.37
N ARG A 42 -0.73 -0.66 2.14
CA ARG A 42 0.58 -0.84 1.50
C ARG A 42 0.97 0.45 0.79
N LEU A 43 2.09 1.03 1.19
CA LEU A 43 2.64 2.20 0.52
C LEU A 43 3.39 1.82 -0.76
N THR A 44 3.58 2.76 -1.68
CA THR A 44 4.38 2.54 -2.89
C THR A 44 5.83 2.92 -2.66
N GLY A 45 6.74 2.01 -2.99
CA GLY A 45 8.18 2.25 -3.06
C GLY A 45 8.95 1.77 -1.82
N CYS A 46 10.15 1.27 -2.07
CA CYS A 46 11.17 0.98 -1.07
C CYS A 46 12.54 1.16 -1.77
N PRO A 47 13.51 1.90 -1.19
CA PRO A 47 14.82 2.07 -1.80
C PRO A 47 15.70 0.81 -1.70
N LEU A 48 15.29 -0.17 -0.88
CA LEU A 48 15.99 -1.44 -0.73
C LEU A 48 15.56 -2.41 -1.85
N ARG A 49 16.54 -3.10 -2.44
CA ARG A 49 16.35 -4.09 -3.52
C ARG A 49 16.39 -5.51 -2.98
N CYS A 50 15.73 -5.72 -1.85
CA CYS A 50 15.64 -7.02 -1.18
C CYS A 50 14.99 -8.07 -2.09
#